data_AF-A0A914DBD3-F1
#
_entry.id   AF-A0A914DBD3-F1
#
_cell.length_a   1.000
_cell.length_b   1.000
_cell.length_c   1.000
_cell.angle_alpha   90.00
_cell.angle_beta   90.00
_cell.angle_gamma   90.00
#
_symmetry.space_group_name_H-M   'P 1'
#
loop_
_entity.id
_entity.type
_entity.pdbx_description
1 polymer ?
#
loop_
_entity_poly.entity_id
_entity_poly.type
_entity_poly.pdbx_seq_one_letter_code
_entity_poly.pdbx_strand_id
1 'polypeptide(L)'
;TSPESPTIFAILHQVFSSESIDSLKQKAKNLDWADEEITSLLAYVAGFYANSGNYKGEKLRKLFEKSDAFEKEPNLLKLYNKVENRLFSLDLKQLTLGFPDKGVTTYFSSNVTKEDAEKARSFLKENALEGWNTRLEKRQEDTKTIYIIRLASAPHENNVILTKEFEGATFIVRNGDYGAILEKVIVELAKTKVQNYSNFLNLDFRISLQTKTNFT
;
A
#
# COMPACT_ATOMS: atom_id res chain seq x y z
N THR A 1 -6.81 3.50 -1.62
CA THR A 1 -5.55 4.07 -1.12
C THR A 1 -5.03 5.08 -2.12
N SER A 2 -4.37 6.14 -1.65
CA SER A 2 -3.86 7.23 -2.49
C SER A 2 -2.33 7.28 -2.49
N PRO A 3 -1.68 8.04 -3.39
CA PRO A 3 -0.23 8.14 -3.46
C PRO A 3 0.43 8.60 -2.15
N GLU A 4 -0.24 9.45 -1.36
CA GLU A 4 0.26 9.97 -0.09
C GLU A 4 0.07 9.01 1.10
N SER A 5 -0.78 7.98 0.96
CA SER A 5 -1.09 7.05 2.05
C SER A 5 0.16 6.39 2.68
N PRO A 6 1.18 5.90 1.94
CA PRO A 6 2.37 5.29 2.56
C PRO A 6 3.14 6.26 3.47
N THR A 7 3.22 7.55 3.08
CA THR A 7 3.89 8.56 3.89
C THR A 7 3.06 8.91 5.13
N ILE A 8 1.74 9.00 5.00
CA ILE A 8 0.84 9.21 6.15
C ILE A 8 0.96 8.06 7.14
N PHE A 9 0.99 6.81 6.65
CA PHE A 9 1.21 5.63 7.49
C PHE A 9 2.52 5.75 8.27
N ALA A 10 3.63 6.11 7.62
CA ALA A 10 4.92 6.24 8.29
C ALA A 10 4.90 7.30 9.41
N ILE A 11 4.26 8.44 9.15
CA ILE A 11 4.12 9.52 10.15
C ILE A 11 3.27 9.05 11.33
N LEU A 12 2.07 8.49 11.07
CA LEU A 12 1.17 8.01 12.12
C LEU A 12 1.82 6.89 12.93
N HIS A 13 2.46 5.93 12.27
CA HIS A 13 3.15 4.83 12.93
C HIS A 13 4.24 5.37 13.86
N GLN A 14 5.06 6.32 13.40
CA GLN A 14 6.12 6.88 14.21
C GLN A 14 5.58 7.64 15.43
N VAL A 15 4.55 8.47 15.26
CA VAL A 15 3.93 9.24 16.36
C VAL A 15 3.34 8.29 17.40
N PHE A 16 2.50 7.34 16.99
CA PHE A 16 1.78 6.45 17.91
C PHE A 16 2.62 5.30 18.46
N SER A 17 3.83 5.05 17.93
CA SER A 17 4.80 4.12 18.53
C SER A 17 5.82 4.80 19.45
N SER A 18 6.00 6.12 19.34
CA SER A 18 6.99 6.86 20.14
C SER A 18 6.49 7.24 21.53
N GLU A 19 5.18 7.35 21.72
CA GLU A 19 4.57 7.72 23.00
C GLU A 19 3.15 7.13 23.13
N SER A 20 2.64 7.06 24.36
CA SER A 20 1.31 6.53 24.61
C SER A 20 0.20 7.45 24.11
N ILE A 21 -0.98 6.89 23.86
CA ILE A 21 -2.17 7.67 23.51
C ILE A 21 -2.49 8.69 24.61
N ASP A 22 -2.33 8.34 25.88
CA ASP A 22 -2.60 9.27 26.99
C ASP A 22 -1.62 10.46 27.02
N SER A 23 -0.34 10.22 26.69
CA SER A 23 0.64 11.31 26.50
C SER A 23 0.22 12.25 25.37
N LEU A 24 -0.17 11.69 24.21
CA LEU A 24 -0.65 12.48 23.08
C LEU A 24 -1.91 13.28 23.41
N LYS A 25 -2.85 12.71 24.18
CA LYS A 25 -4.05 13.42 24.66
C LYS A 25 -3.68 14.60 25.56
N GLN A 26 -2.76 14.42 26.50
CA GLN A 26 -2.29 15.50 27.37
C GLN A 26 -1.64 16.62 26.55
N LYS A 27 -0.81 16.28 25.56
CA LYS A 27 -0.21 17.26 24.65
C LYS A 27 -1.25 18.01 23.83
N ALA A 28 -2.29 17.32 23.33
CA ALA A 28 -3.39 17.94 22.62
C ALA A 28 -4.17 18.92 23.52
N LYS A 29 -4.39 18.56 24.80
CA LYS A 29 -5.01 19.45 25.79
C LYS A 29 -4.17 20.70 26.06
N ASN A 30 -2.85 20.57 26.13
CA ASN A 30 -1.95 21.72 26.25
C ASN A 30 -1.92 22.62 25.00
N LEU A 31 -2.55 22.20 23.90
CA LEU A 31 -2.77 22.98 22.67
C LEU A 31 -4.21 23.50 22.56
N ASP A 32 -4.98 23.47 23.66
CA ASP A 32 -6.37 23.90 23.75
C ASP A 32 -7.36 23.10 22.87
N TRP A 33 -7.04 21.84 22.56
CA TRP A 33 -7.96 20.98 21.79
C TRP A 33 -9.14 20.51 22.64
N ALA A 34 -10.34 20.57 22.06
CA ALA A 34 -11.54 20.01 22.68
C ALA A 34 -11.49 18.47 22.72
N ASP A 35 -12.27 17.84 23.62
CA ASP A 35 -12.31 16.36 23.70
C ASP A 35 -12.84 15.73 22.40
N GLU A 36 -13.74 16.44 21.72
CA GLU A 36 -14.29 16.06 20.42
C GLU A 36 -13.21 16.08 19.33
N GLU A 37 -12.29 17.04 19.36
CA GLU A 37 -11.18 17.13 18.40
C GLU A 37 -10.17 15.99 18.58
N ILE A 38 -9.85 15.66 19.85
CA ILE A 38 -9.01 14.51 20.20
C ILE A 38 -9.68 13.21 19.75
N THR A 39 -10.98 13.06 20.02
CA THR A 39 -11.76 11.88 19.60
C THR A 39 -11.79 11.76 18.08
N SER A 40 -11.96 12.88 17.37
CA SER A 40 -11.96 12.92 15.91
C SER A 40 -10.61 12.51 15.31
N LEU A 41 -9.50 12.94 15.92
CA LEU A 41 -8.17 12.48 15.55
C LEU A 41 -8.04 10.95 15.73
N LEU A 42 -8.42 10.41 16.89
CA LEU A 42 -8.30 8.98 17.13
C LEU A 42 -9.18 8.17 16.18
N ALA A 43 -10.39 8.66 15.90
CA ALA A 43 -11.27 8.08 14.89
C ALA A 43 -10.66 8.13 13.48
N TYR A 44 -10.01 9.25 13.13
CA TYR A 44 -9.25 9.36 11.88
C TYR A 44 -8.15 8.31 11.79
N VAL A 45 -7.29 8.22 12.80
CA VAL A 45 -6.14 7.31 12.80
C VAL A 45 -6.59 5.85 12.78
N ALA A 46 -7.61 5.50 13.57
CA ALA A 46 -8.22 4.18 13.53
C ALA A 46 -8.81 3.87 12.15
N GLY A 47 -9.53 4.83 11.55
CA GLY A 47 -10.06 4.73 10.20
C GLY A 47 -8.96 4.57 9.15
N PHE A 48 -7.87 5.33 9.26
CA PHE A 48 -6.73 5.24 8.36
C PHE A 48 -6.10 3.84 8.40
N TYR A 49 -5.84 3.29 9.60
CA TYR A 49 -5.27 1.95 9.73
C TYR A 49 -6.25 0.86 9.26
N ALA A 50 -7.53 0.99 9.58
CA ALA A 50 -8.55 0.03 9.13
C ALA A 50 -8.69 -0.01 7.60
N ASN A 51 -8.50 1.13 6.92
CA ASN A 51 -8.65 1.26 5.47
C ASN A 51 -7.33 1.27 4.70
N SER A 52 -6.18 1.27 5.40
CA SER A 52 -4.85 1.47 4.81
C SER A 52 -4.81 2.69 3.86
N GLY A 53 -5.42 3.82 4.27
CA GLY A 53 -5.52 5.05 3.46
C GLY A 53 -6.38 6.17 4.05
N ASN A 54 -6.26 7.39 3.50
CA ASN A 54 -6.69 8.67 4.11
C ASN A 54 -7.96 9.31 3.51
N TYR A 55 -8.96 8.56 3.08
CA TYR A 55 -10.16 9.14 2.45
C TYR A 55 -11.14 9.84 3.40
N LYS A 56 -10.82 9.97 4.69
CA LYS A 56 -11.59 10.73 5.69
C LYS A 56 -10.58 11.26 6.70
N GLY A 57 -10.46 12.57 6.98
CA GLY A 57 -9.60 13.13 8.04
C GLY A 57 -9.50 14.66 8.08
N GLU A 58 -9.36 15.25 9.29
CA GLU A 58 -9.16 16.69 9.51
C GLU A 58 -8.12 16.98 10.64
N LYS A 59 -7.45 18.14 10.56
CA LYS A 59 -6.57 18.79 11.57
C LYS A 59 -5.50 17.93 12.27
N LEU A 60 -4.31 17.77 11.65
CA LEU A 60 -3.21 16.93 12.20
C LEU A 60 -1.93 17.70 12.59
N ARG A 61 -1.65 18.83 11.95
CA ARG A 61 -0.32 19.47 11.97
C ARG A 61 0.19 19.85 13.36
N LYS A 62 -0.60 20.65 14.09
CA LYS A 62 -0.16 21.25 15.36
C LYS A 62 0.21 20.20 16.41
N LEU A 63 -0.54 19.10 16.45
CA LEU A 63 -0.24 18.00 17.36
C LEU A 63 1.02 17.25 16.93
N PHE A 64 1.18 17.00 15.63
CA PHE A 64 2.38 16.33 15.12
C PHE A 64 3.64 17.12 15.43
N GLU A 65 3.64 18.45 15.22
CA GLU A 65 4.75 19.34 15.57
C GLU A 65 5.12 19.35 17.06
N LYS A 66 4.22 18.89 17.95
CA LYS A 66 4.44 18.79 19.40
C LYS A 66 4.65 17.36 19.90
N SER A 67 4.57 16.38 19.00
CA SER A 67 4.81 14.97 19.33
C SER A 67 6.31 14.71 19.53
N ASP A 68 6.62 13.74 20.39
CA ASP A 68 7.99 13.28 20.64
C ASP A 68 8.69 12.85 19.34
N ALA A 69 7.91 12.32 18.39
CA ALA A 69 8.41 11.88 17.10
C ALA A 69 8.99 13.04 16.29
N PHE A 70 8.30 14.19 16.21
CA PHE A 70 8.78 15.34 15.44
C PHE A 70 9.91 16.09 16.14
N GLU A 71 10.00 16.01 17.47
CA GLU A 71 11.15 16.52 18.22
C GLU A 71 12.41 15.70 17.94
N LYS A 72 12.28 14.36 17.87
CA LYS A 72 13.41 13.43 17.69
C LYS A 72 13.83 13.26 16.23
N GLU A 73 12.91 13.40 15.27
CA GLU A 73 13.17 13.18 13.84
C GLU A 73 12.72 14.39 12.99
N PRO A 74 13.63 15.34 12.72
CA PRO A 74 13.33 16.53 11.91
C PRO A 74 12.84 16.23 10.49
N ASN A 75 13.18 15.05 9.91
CA ASN A 75 12.69 14.69 8.58
C ASN A 75 11.18 14.41 8.54
N LEU A 76 10.52 14.13 9.67
CA LEU A 76 9.07 13.92 9.71
C LEU A 76 8.31 15.17 9.31
N LEU A 77 8.79 16.37 9.69
CA LEU A 77 8.18 17.63 9.26
C LEU A 77 8.29 17.81 7.73
N LYS A 78 9.45 17.46 7.16
CA LYS A 78 9.65 17.48 5.71
C LYS A 78 8.72 16.50 4.98
N LEU A 79 8.47 15.33 5.58
CA LEU A 79 7.53 14.35 5.03
C LEU A 79 6.08 14.82 5.16
N TYR A 80 5.70 15.38 6.31
CA TYR A 80 4.36 15.92 6.54
C TYR A 80 4.02 17.02 5.54
N ASN A 81 4.94 17.98 5.35
CA ASN A 81 4.75 19.08 4.39
C ASN A 81 4.53 18.59 2.94
N LYS A 82 5.02 17.40 2.57
CA LYS A 82 4.78 16.82 1.24
C LYS A 82 3.34 16.31 1.06
N VAL A 83 2.65 15.97 2.15
CA VAL A 83 1.35 15.31 2.11
C VAL A 83 0.21 16.14 2.70
N GLU A 84 0.53 17.19 3.47
CA GLU A 84 -0.44 18.08 4.13
C GLU A 84 -1.54 18.57 3.18
N ASN A 85 -1.15 19.08 2.01
CA ASN A 85 -2.11 19.59 1.03
C ASN A 85 -3.09 18.51 0.54
N ARG A 86 -2.66 17.25 0.44
CA ARG A 86 -3.52 16.14 0.00
C ARG A 86 -4.34 15.55 1.14
N LEU A 87 -3.85 15.61 2.37
CA LEU A 87 -4.56 15.13 3.56
C LEU A 87 -5.91 15.82 3.77
N PHE A 88 -6.01 17.11 3.44
CA PHE A 88 -7.20 17.94 3.67
C PHE A 88 -7.85 18.46 2.39
N SER A 89 -7.43 17.94 1.22
CA SER A 89 -7.96 18.40 -0.05
C SER A 89 -9.41 17.97 -0.23
N LEU A 90 -10.27 18.94 -0.55
CA LEU A 90 -11.66 18.72 -0.95
C LEU A 90 -11.87 18.92 -2.46
N ASP A 91 -10.80 18.89 -3.24
CA ASP A 91 -10.88 18.86 -4.70
C ASP A 91 -11.73 17.66 -5.12
N LEU A 92 -12.77 17.90 -5.93
CA LEU A 92 -13.71 16.88 -6.39
C LEU A 92 -13.02 15.66 -7.02
N LYS A 93 -11.89 15.86 -7.71
CA LYS A 93 -11.11 14.77 -8.30
C LYS A 93 -10.43 13.88 -7.26
N GLN A 94 -10.30 14.35 -6.03
CA GLN A 94 -9.61 13.67 -4.93
C GLN A 94 -10.59 13.00 -3.95
N LEU A 95 -11.89 13.29 -4.08
CA LEU A 95 -12.94 12.71 -3.24
C LEU A 95 -13.34 11.28 -3.63
N THR A 96 -13.05 10.88 -4.88
CA THR A 96 -13.46 9.57 -5.41
C THR A 96 -12.29 8.81 -6.02
N LEU A 97 -12.32 7.48 -5.88
CA LEU A 97 -11.43 6.60 -6.63
C LEU A 97 -11.90 6.50 -8.09
N GLY A 98 -10.98 6.58 -9.04
CA GLY A 98 -11.31 6.54 -10.46
C GLY A 98 -10.09 6.70 -11.36
N PHE A 99 -10.33 6.71 -12.66
CA PHE A 99 -9.30 7.08 -13.64
C PHE A 99 -8.77 8.50 -13.38
N PRO A 100 -7.51 8.81 -13.74
CA PRO A 100 -6.88 10.09 -13.41
C PRO A 100 -7.66 11.36 -13.83
N ASP A 101 -8.53 11.26 -14.84
CA ASP A 101 -9.40 12.35 -15.29
C ASP A 101 -10.60 12.60 -14.35
N LYS A 102 -11.08 11.56 -13.67
CA LYS A 102 -12.32 11.53 -12.86
C LYS A 102 -12.09 11.28 -11.38
N GLY A 103 -10.91 10.86 -10.97
CA GLY A 103 -10.64 10.41 -9.62
C GLY A 103 -9.17 10.17 -9.33
N VAL A 104 -8.89 9.58 -8.18
CA VAL A 104 -7.55 9.16 -7.77
C VAL A 104 -7.39 7.65 -7.92
N THR A 105 -6.21 7.24 -8.36
CA THR A 105 -5.83 5.83 -8.46
C THR A 105 -4.33 5.69 -8.26
N THR A 106 -3.93 4.54 -7.71
CA THR A 106 -2.53 4.11 -7.64
C THR A 106 -2.23 2.93 -8.56
N TYR A 107 -3.23 2.45 -9.30
CA TYR A 107 -3.11 1.37 -10.29
C TYR A 107 -2.59 1.87 -11.64
N PHE A 108 -2.80 3.15 -11.92
CA PHE A 108 -2.45 3.81 -13.16
C PHE A 108 -1.55 5.02 -12.91
N SER A 109 -0.60 5.31 -13.80
CA SER A 109 0.08 6.62 -13.79
C SER A 109 -0.90 7.74 -14.16
N SER A 110 -0.59 8.98 -13.77
CA SER A 110 -1.51 10.13 -13.85
C SER A 110 -1.98 10.51 -15.25
N ASN A 111 -1.30 10.03 -16.28
CA ASN A 111 -1.56 10.29 -17.70
C ASN A 111 -2.25 9.13 -18.43
N VAL A 112 -2.62 8.06 -17.72
CA VAL A 112 -3.37 6.93 -18.28
C VAL A 112 -4.84 7.27 -18.38
N THR A 113 -5.42 7.03 -19.55
CA THR A 113 -6.85 7.17 -19.85
C THR A 113 -7.55 5.81 -19.80
N LYS A 114 -8.88 5.82 -19.95
CA LYS A 114 -9.65 4.57 -20.06
C LYS A 114 -9.27 3.79 -21.31
N GLU A 115 -9.04 4.48 -22.42
CA GLU A 115 -8.61 3.91 -23.69
C GLU A 115 -7.26 3.22 -23.56
N ASP A 116 -6.31 3.85 -22.85
CA ASP A 116 -5.01 3.24 -22.55
C ASP A 116 -5.15 1.96 -21.73
N ALA A 117 -6.05 1.94 -20.74
CA ALA A 117 -6.29 0.77 -19.91
C ALA A 117 -6.96 -0.39 -20.67
N GLU A 118 -7.92 -0.10 -21.56
CA GLU A 118 -8.50 -1.12 -22.44
C GLU A 118 -7.46 -1.68 -23.42
N LYS A 119 -6.58 -0.82 -23.96
CA LYS A 119 -5.46 -1.25 -24.80
C LYS A 119 -4.51 -2.20 -24.06
N ALA A 120 -4.14 -1.85 -22.83
CA ALA A 120 -3.32 -2.71 -21.98
C ALA A 120 -4.02 -4.02 -21.61
N ARG A 121 -5.34 -3.99 -21.38
CA ARG A 121 -6.16 -5.19 -21.14
C ARG A 121 -6.14 -6.13 -22.35
N SER A 122 -6.29 -5.60 -23.57
CA SER A 122 -6.19 -6.38 -24.81
C SER A 122 -4.79 -6.98 -24.99
N PHE A 123 -3.74 -6.21 -24.73
CA PHE A 123 -2.37 -6.70 -24.74
C PHE A 123 -2.17 -7.86 -23.75
N LEU A 124 -2.63 -7.72 -22.50
CA LEU A 124 -2.54 -8.78 -21.50
C LEU A 124 -3.25 -10.05 -21.96
N LYS A 125 -4.47 -9.92 -22.47
CA LYS A 125 -5.26 -11.05 -22.99
C LYS A 125 -4.57 -11.79 -24.14
N GLU A 126 -4.01 -11.07 -25.10
CA GLU A 126 -3.30 -11.68 -26.25
C GLU A 126 -2.08 -12.48 -25.81
N ASN A 127 -1.39 -12.03 -24.75
CA ASN A 127 -0.19 -12.70 -24.24
C ASN A 127 -0.49 -13.68 -23.09
N ALA A 128 -1.77 -14.03 -22.87
CA ALA A 128 -2.22 -14.93 -21.80
C ALA A 128 -1.74 -14.49 -20.40
N LEU A 129 -1.70 -13.17 -20.17
CA LEU A 129 -1.34 -12.58 -18.89
C LEU A 129 -2.60 -12.08 -18.16
N GLU A 130 -2.67 -12.37 -16.87
CA GLU A 130 -3.73 -11.90 -15.99
C GLU A 130 -3.43 -10.47 -15.48
N GLY A 131 -4.47 -9.68 -15.23
CA GLY A 131 -4.34 -8.30 -14.74
C GLY A 131 -4.29 -8.15 -13.21
N TRP A 132 -4.60 -9.21 -12.45
CA TRP A 132 -4.88 -9.13 -11.00
C TRP A 132 -3.76 -8.53 -10.15
N ASN A 133 -2.52 -8.85 -10.48
CA ASN A 133 -1.33 -8.43 -9.74
C ASN A 133 -0.51 -7.40 -10.53
N THR A 134 -1.16 -6.62 -11.39
CA THR A 134 -0.48 -5.67 -12.28
C THR A 134 -0.86 -4.22 -12.00
N ARG A 135 0.07 -3.31 -12.32
CA ARG A 135 -0.19 -1.87 -12.47
C ARG A 135 0.32 -1.40 -13.81
N LEU A 136 -0.28 -0.32 -14.32
CA LEU A 136 0.06 0.23 -15.64
C LEU A 136 0.63 1.64 -15.50
N GLU A 137 1.80 1.83 -16.07
CA GLU A 137 2.46 3.12 -16.20
C GLU A 137 2.58 3.47 -17.69
N LYS A 138 2.23 4.70 -18.04
CA LYS A 138 2.36 5.24 -19.39
C LYS A 138 3.48 6.27 -19.42
N ARG A 139 4.42 6.10 -20.34
CA ARG A 139 5.49 7.04 -20.66
C ARG A 139 5.39 7.49 -22.10
N GLN A 140 5.85 8.71 -22.34
CA GLN A 140 6.03 9.25 -23.68
C GLN A 140 7.53 9.42 -23.89
N GLU A 141 8.09 8.75 -24.89
CA GLU A 141 9.49 8.91 -25.31
C GLU A 141 9.47 9.37 -26.77
N ASP A 142 9.88 10.62 -27.00
CA ASP A 142 9.78 11.31 -28.28
C ASP A 142 8.38 11.19 -28.91
N THR A 143 8.28 10.48 -30.04
CA THR A 143 7.02 10.24 -30.76
C THR A 143 6.34 8.93 -30.39
N LYS A 144 6.91 8.16 -29.45
CA LYS A 144 6.47 6.80 -29.13
C LYS A 144 5.85 6.72 -27.74
N THR A 145 4.70 6.07 -27.66
CA THR A 145 4.07 5.75 -26.38
C THR A 145 4.63 4.42 -25.87
N ILE A 146 5.02 4.40 -24.61
CA ILE A 146 5.51 3.22 -23.91
C ILE A 146 4.60 2.91 -22.73
N TYR A 147 4.09 1.68 -22.70
CA TYR A 147 3.33 1.14 -21.58
C TYR A 147 4.21 0.18 -20.79
N ILE A 148 4.32 0.42 -19.49
CA ILE A 148 5.02 -0.46 -18.56
C ILE A 148 3.98 -1.13 -17.67
N ILE A 149 3.87 -2.46 -17.80
CA ILE A 149 3.03 -3.30 -16.95
C ILE A 149 3.92 -3.85 -15.84
N ARG A 150 3.67 -3.43 -14.61
CA ARG A 150 4.43 -3.81 -13.42
C ARG A 150 3.71 -4.95 -12.69
N LEU A 151 4.32 -6.12 -12.63
CA LEU A 151 3.85 -7.26 -11.85
C LEU A 151 4.35 -7.16 -10.42
N ALA A 152 3.43 -7.42 -9.48
CA ALA A 152 3.77 -7.60 -8.08
C ALA A 152 4.52 -8.93 -7.89
N SER A 153 5.80 -8.85 -7.53
CA SER A 153 6.67 -9.99 -7.27
C SER A 153 7.83 -9.58 -6.37
N ALA A 154 8.52 -10.56 -5.77
CA ALA A 154 9.82 -10.32 -5.17
C ALA A 154 10.82 -9.73 -6.20
N PRO A 155 11.88 -9.05 -5.74
CA PRO A 155 12.96 -8.56 -6.59
C PRO A 155 13.59 -9.71 -7.40
N HIS A 156 14.03 -9.39 -8.61
CA HIS A 156 14.71 -10.31 -9.50
C HIS A 156 15.81 -9.55 -10.25
N GLU A 157 16.97 -10.17 -10.46
CA GLU A 157 18.13 -9.52 -11.09
C GLU A 157 17.82 -9.02 -12.50
N ASN A 158 17.07 -9.81 -13.29
CA ASN A 158 16.45 -9.35 -14.52
C ASN A 158 14.96 -9.10 -14.30
N ASN A 159 14.54 -7.83 -14.28
CA ASN A 159 13.16 -7.47 -14.02
C ASN A 159 12.30 -7.32 -15.28
N VAL A 160 12.85 -7.44 -16.49
CA VAL A 160 12.05 -7.37 -17.74
C VAL A 160 11.66 -8.77 -18.17
N ILE A 161 10.36 -9.04 -18.24
CA ILE A 161 9.79 -10.33 -18.65
C ILE A 161 9.58 -10.37 -20.17
N LEU A 162 8.97 -9.31 -20.70
CA LEU A 162 8.55 -9.22 -22.09
C LEU A 162 8.67 -7.76 -22.55
N THR A 163 9.15 -7.57 -23.77
CA THR A 163 9.02 -6.30 -24.50
C THR A 163 8.42 -6.61 -25.86
N LYS A 164 7.31 -5.96 -26.23
CA LYS A 164 6.58 -6.25 -27.47
C LYS A 164 5.91 -4.99 -28.01
N GLU A 165 5.96 -4.79 -29.32
CA GLU A 165 5.15 -3.76 -29.99
C GLU A 165 3.71 -4.25 -30.12
N PHE A 166 2.75 -3.40 -29.77
CA PHE A 166 1.34 -3.70 -29.87
C PHE A 166 0.56 -2.44 -30.21
N GLU A 167 -0.16 -2.47 -31.33
CA GLU A 167 -0.99 -1.37 -31.83
C GLU A 167 -0.26 -0.01 -31.85
N GLY A 168 0.99 0.02 -32.32
CA GLY A 168 1.79 1.24 -32.47
C GLY A 168 2.39 1.79 -31.17
N ALA A 169 2.38 1.02 -30.08
CA ALA A 169 3.05 1.35 -28.83
C ALA A 169 3.98 0.22 -28.37
N THR A 170 5.01 0.55 -27.60
CA THR A 170 5.85 -0.46 -26.94
C THR A 170 5.25 -0.85 -25.60
N PHE A 171 5.01 -2.14 -25.39
CA PHE A 171 4.65 -2.69 -24.10
C PHE A 171 5.86 -3.37 -23.46
N ILE A 172 6.11 -3.06 -22.20
CA ILE A 172 7.17 -3.65 -21.39
C ILE A 172 6.54 -4.24 -20.13
N VAL A 173 6.64 -5.56 -19.97
CA VAL A 173 6.19 -6.28 -18.78
C VAL A 173 7.38 -6.45 -17.84
N ARG A 174 7.27 -5.98 -16.60
CA ARG A 174 8.34 -6.04 -15.60
C ARG A 174 7.89 -6.59 -14.26
N ASN A 175 8.77 -7.32 -13.60
CA ASN A 175 8.62 -7.81 -12.23
C ASN A 175 9.11 -6.79 -11.19
N GLY A 176 8.84 -7.08 -9.91
CA GLY A 176 9.43 -6.39 -8.77
C GLY A 176 8.55 -5.32 -8.13
N ASP A 177 7.29 -5.17 -8.55
CA ASP A 177 6.39 -4.23 -7.89
C ASP A 177 6.14 -4.68 -6.44
N TYR A 178 6.31 -3.76 -5.49
CA TYR A 178 6.30 -4.04 -4.04
C TYR A 178 7.33 -5.09 -3.57
N GLY A 179 8.41 -5.33 -4.31
CA GLY A 179 9.34 -6.44 -4.06
C GLY A 179 9.86 -6.53 -2.63
N ALA A 180 10.34 -5.44 -2.04
CA ALA A 180 10.87 -5.44 -0.67
C ALA A 180 9.81 -5.80 0.40
N ILE A 181 8.52 -5.51 0.13
CA ILE A 181 7.42 -5.91 1.02
C ILE A 181 7.11 -7.40 0.82
N LEU A 182 7.02 -7.84 -0.43
CA LEU A 182 6.74 -9.23 -0.78
C LEU A 182 7.83 -10.20 -0.31
N GLU A 183 9.09 -9.79 -0.27
CA GLU A 183 10.17 -10.57 0.35
C GLU A 183 9.88 -10.88 1.82
N LYS A 184 9.42 -9.89 2.59
CA LYS A 184 9.04 -10.11 4.00
C LYS A 184 7.87 -11.09 4.11
N VAL A 185 6.89 -10.99 3.22
CA VAL A 185 5.76 -11.93 3.15
C VAL A 185 6.26 -13.35 2.86
N ILE A 186 7.15 -13.52 1.87
CA ILE A 186 7.74 -14.82 1.52
C ILE A 186 8.50 -15.43 2.70
N VAL A 187 9.30 -14.62 3.40
CA VAL A 187 10.02 -15.06 4.61
C VAL A 187 9.04 -15.58 5.67
N GLU A 188 7.95 -14.87 5.93
CA GLU A 188 6.97 -15.28 6.94
C GLU A 188 6.17 -16.52 6.51
N LEU A 189 5.81 -16.61 5.23
CA LEU A 189 5.18 -17.81 4.66
C LEU A 189 6.10 -19.04 4.71
N ALA A 190 7.41 -18.86 4.57
CA ALA A 190 8.38 -19.95 4.69
C ALA A 190 8.42 -20.51 6.12
N LYS A 191 8.36 -19.64 7.14
CA LYS A 191 8.30 -20.06 8.55
C LYS A 191 7.06 -20.91 8.84
N THR A 192 5.90 -20.48 8.32
CA THR A 192 4.64 -21.22 8.55
C THR A 192 4.60 -22.56 7.83
N LYS A 193 5.25 -22.70 6.66
CA LYS A 193 5.43 -24.01 6.02
C LYS A 193 6.19 -24.97 6.92
N VAL A 194 7.33 -24.57 7.48
CA VAL A 194 8.12 -25.43 8.38
C VAL A 194 7.28 -25.87 9.59
N GLN A 195 6.54 -24.95 10.20
CA GLN A 195 5.73 -25.23 11.40
C GLN A 195 4.49 -26.09 11.11
N ASN A 196 3.84 -25.90 9.96
CA ASN A 196 2.72 -26.72 9.55
C ASN A 196 3.18 -28.13 9.13
N TYR A 197 4.29 -28.31 8.43
CA TYR A 197 4.82 -29.65 8.12
C TYR A 197 5.20 -30.43 9.39
N SER A 198 5.74 -29.78 10.42
CA SER A 198 5.96 -30.40 11.74
C SER A 198 4.66 -30.80 12.45
N ASN A 199 3.58 -30.02 12.29
CA ASN A 199 2.26 -30.35 12.84
C ASN A 199 1.52 -31.42 12.01
N PHE A 200 1.65 -31.44 10.69
CA PHE A 200 1.08 -32.46 9.81
C PHE A 200 1.72 -33.83 10.05
N LEU A 201 3.05 -33.92 10.20
CA LEU A 201 3.71 -35.16 10.59
C LEU A 201 3.28 -35.65 11.97
N ASN A 202 3.05 -34.74 12.93
CA ASN A 202 2.54 -35.10 14.26
C ASN A 202 1.05 -35.47 14.26
N LEU A 203 0.25 -34.94 13.33
CA LEU A 203 -1.17 -35.26 13.19
C LEU A 203 -1.35 -36.63 12.53
N ASP A 204 -0.60 -36.94 11.47
CA ASP A 204 -0.59 -38.26 10.84
C ASP A 204 -0.08 -39.35 11.80
N PHE A 205 0.93 -39.04 12.63
CA PHE A 205 1.41 -39.97 13.66
C PHE A 205 0.34 -40.25 14.73
N ARG A 206 -0.41 -39.23 15.18
CA ARG A 206 -1.50 -39.39 16.17
C ARG A 206 -2.70 -40.16 15.62
N ILE A 207 -3.08 -39.94 14.36
CA ILE A 207 -4.16 -40.70 13.69
C ILE A 207 -3.77 -42.18 13.51
N SER A 208 -2.48 -42.47 13.23
CA SER A 208 -1.99 -43.84 13.10
C SER A 208 -1.95 -44.63 14.41
N LEU A 209 -1.84 -43.95 15.56
CA LEU A 209 -1.81 -44.57 16.89
C LEU A 209 -3.21 -44.88 17.45
N GLN A 210 -4.20 -44.03 17.15
CA GLN A 210 -5.60 -44.28 17.54
C GLN A 210 -6.27 -45.40 16.73
N THR A 211 -5.81 -45.65 15.49
CA THR A 211 -6.35 -46.73 14.66
C THR A 211 -5.77 -48.10 14.99
N LYS A 212 -4.60 -48.17 15.64
CA LYS A 212 -3.97 -49.44 16.09
C LYS A 212 -4.40 -49.93 17.47
N THR A 213 -5.13 -49.12 18.24
CA THR A 213 -5.53 -49.46 19.63
C THR A 213 -6.96 -50.00 19.76
N ASN A 214 -7.71 -50.14 18.65
CA ASN A 214 -9.08 -50.68 18.64
C ASN A 214 -9.20 -52.10 18.05
N PHE A 215 -8.10 -52.85 17.98
CA PHE A 215 -8.11 -54.27 17.62
C PHE A 215 -7.25 -55.08 18.59
N THR A 216 -7.79 -55.29 19.79
CA THR A 216 -7.55 -56.48 20.65
C THR A 216 -8.75 -56.63 21.55
#